data_AF-L8H667-F1
#
_entry.id   AF-L8H667-F1
#
_cell.length_a   1.000
_cell.length_b   1.000
_cell.length_c   1.000
_cell.angle_alpha   90.00
_cell.angle_beta   90.00
_cell.angle_gamma   90.00
#
_symmetry.space_group_name_H-M   'P 1'
#
loop_
_entity.id
_entity.type
_entity.pdbx_description
1 polymer ?
#
loop_
_entity_poly.entity_id
_entity_poly.type
_entity_poly.pdbx_seq_one_letter_code
_entity_poly.pdbx_strand_id
1 'polypeptide(L)'
;MAALKEIEECHLQALENGEDSYLDPRTGYSVFTSCYLLSRRKCCASKCRHCPYKHEKVKAHECTPETCPFQVGPFSNALPSPAPPSTAGS
;
A
#
# COMPACT_ATOMS: atom_id res chain seq x y z
N MET A 1 12.82 4.29 14.16
CA MET A 1 13.10 5.34 13.16
C MET A 1 13.75 4.83 11.87
N ALA A 2 14.32 3.61 11.82
CA ALA A 2 15.00 3.10 10.62
C ALA A 2 14.07 2.71 9.46
N ALA A 3 12.92 2.10 9.75
CA ALA A 3 12.10 1.45 8.72
C ALA A 3 11.48 2.40 7.66
N LEU A 4 11.34 3.71 7.94
CA LEU A 4 10.79 4.67 6.96
C LEU A 4 11.83 5.05 5.91
N LYS A 5 13.09 5.21 6.34
CA LYS A 5 14.21 5.49 5.43
C LYS A 5 14.39 4.38 4.40
N GLU A 6 14.36 3.12 4.83
CA GLU A 6 14.49 1.97 3.92
C GLU A 6 13.41 1.92 2.83
N ILE A 7 12.17 2.33 3.16
CA ILE A 7 11.08 2.41 2.17
C ILE A 7 11.38 3.51 1.15
N GLU A 8 11.81 4.68 1.62
CA GLU A 8 12.16 5.80 0.75
C GLU A 8 13.35 5.44 -0.14
N GLU A 9 14.35 4.74 0.38
CA GLU A 9 15.51 4.26 -0.36
C GLU A 9 15.11 3.23 -1.43
N CYS A 10 14.30 2.22 -1.10
CA CYS A 10 13.77 1.27 -2.08
C CYS A 10 12.92 1.97 -3.15
N HIS A 11 12.17 3.01 -2.76
CA HIS A 11 11.39 3.80 -3.69
C HIS A 11 12.28 4.57 -4.67
N LEU A 12 13.30 5.28 -4.16
CA LEU A 12 14.26 6.03 -4.97
C LEU A 12 15.05 5.11 -5.91
N GLN A 13 15.55 3.98 -5.39
CA GLN A 13 16.24 2.96 -6.16
C GLN A 13 15.37 2.45 -7.33
N ALA A 14 14.09 2.17 -7.07
CA ALA A 14 13.17 1.75 -8.13
C ALA A 14 12.93 2.86 -9.16
N LEU A 15 12.88 4.13 -8.75
CA LEU A 15 12.80 5.26 -9.68
C LEU A 15 14.06 5.37 -10.56
N GLU A 16 15.25 5.18 -9.98
CA GLU A 16 16.53 5.24 -10.70
C GLU A 16 16.69 4.08 -11.69
N ASN A 17 16.24 2.88 -11.32
CA ASN A 17 16.25 1.71 -12.20
C ASN A 17 15.11 1.71 -13.23
N GLY A 18 14.14 2.64 -13.11
CA GLY A 18 12.97 2.68 -13.97
C GLY A 18 11.96 1.55 -13.70
N GLU A 19 11.95 1.02 -12.48
CA GLU A 19 10.98 -0.01 -12.08
C GLU A 19 9.61 0.59 -11.72
N ASP A 20 8.58 -0.16 -12.09
CA ASP A 20 7.19 0.27 -11.90
C ASP A 20 6.72 0.12 -10.44
N SER A 21 7.38 -0.75 -9.67
CA SER A 21 7.01 -1.08 -8.30
C SER A 21 8.24 -1.51 -7.50
N TYR A 22 8.20 -1.32 -6.18
CA TYR A 22 9.23 -1.76 -5.24
C TYR A 22 8.59 -2.60 -4.12
N LEU A 23 9.39 -3.47 -3.51
CA LEU A 23 8.95 -4.24 -2.35
C LEU A 23 9.13 -3.42 -1.07
N ASP A 24 8.07 -3.32 -0.29
CA ASP A 24 8.11 -2.68 1.02
C ASP A 24 8.81 -3.62 2.01
N PRO A 25 10.01 -3.29 2.53
CA PRO A 25 10.74 -4.18 3.44
C PRO A 25 10.02 -4.39 4.78
N ARG A 26 9.03 -3.55 5.10
CA ARG A 26 8.31 -3.60 6.37
C ARG A 26 7.05 -4.46 6.30
N THR A 27 6.30 -4.35 5.22
CA THR A 27 5.04 -5.09 5.05
C THR A 27 5.15 -6.23 4.05
N GLY A 28 6.25 -6.32 3.29
CA GLY A 28 6.45 -7.31 2.22
C GLY A 28 5.52 -7.12 1.02
N TYR A 29 4.90 -5.94 0.88
CA TYR A 29 3.97 -5.67 -0.21
C TYR A 29 4.65 -5.02 -1.39
N SER A 30 4.20 -5.33 -2.61
CA SER A 30 4.64 -4.64 -3.81
C SER A 30 3.88 -3.32 -3.95
N VAL A 31 4.61 -2.20 -3.89
CA VAL A 31 4.07 -0.84 -3.93
C VAL A 31 4.51 -0.17 -5.23
N PHE A 32 3.55 0.37 -5.98
CA PHE A 32 3.85 1.09 -7.23
C PHE A 32 4.62 2.39 -6.99
N THR A 33 5.58 2.67 -7.87
CA THR A 33 6.34 3.92 -7.87
C THR A 33 5.46 5.09 -8.34
N SER A 34 5.82 6.29 -7.90
CA SER A 34 5.20 7.53 -8.37
C SER A 34 5.35 7.71 -9.88
N CYS A 35 6.51 7.35 -10.46
CA CYS A 35 6.76 7.40 -11.90
C CYS A 35 5.77 6.53 -12.69
N TYR A 36 5.54 5.29 -12.26
CA TYR A 36 4.56 4.41 -12.91
C TYR A 36 3.14 5.00 -12.92
N LEU A 37 2.72 5.55 -11.76
CA LEU A 37 1.41 6.17 -11.63
C LEU A 37 1.28 7.42 -12.51
N LEU A 38 2.35 8.22 -12.64
CA LEU A 38 2.42 9.37 -13.53
C LEU A 38 2.35 8.95 -15.01
N SER A 39 3.03 7.86 -15.39
CA SER A 39 2.98 7.30 -16.74
C SER A 39 1.57 6.83 -17.12
N ARG A 40 0.90 6.11 -16.21
CA ARG A 40 -0.50 5.66 -16.40
C ARG A 40 -1.54 6.78 -16.33
N ARG A 41 -1.17 7.94 -15.78
CA ARG A 41 -2.06 9.09 -15.53
C ARG A 41 -3.33 8.72 -14.73
N LYS A 42 -3.25 7.70 -13.87
CA LYS A 42 -4.44 7.13 -13.21
C LYS A 42 -4.10 6.56 -11.83
N CYS A 43 -4.94 6.86 -10.83
CA CYS A 43 -4.87 6.25 -9.51
C CYS A 43 -5.19 4.74 -9.57
N CYS A 44 -4.35 3.90 -8.95
CA CYS A 44 -4.53 2.44 -8.91
C CYS A 44 -5.59 1.95 -7.91
N ALA A 45 -6.15 2.84 -7.08
CA ALA A 45 -7.08 2.50 -5.99
C ALA A 45 -6.54 1.53 -4.92
N SER A 46 -5.23 1.23 -4.92
CA SER A 46 -4.59 0.29 -3.97
C SER A 46 -4.01 0.95 -2.71
N LYS A 47 -4.35 2.23 -2.45
CA LYS A 47 -3.92 2.93 -1.21
C LYS A 47 -2.39 2.93 -0.99
N CYS A 48 -1.61 3.07 -2.08
CA CYS A 48 -0.14 3.08 -2.06
C CYS A 48 0.45 4.26 -1.26
N ARG A 49 1.67 4.13 -0.73
CA ARG A 49 2.27 5.14 0.16
C ARG A 49 2.61 6.46 -0.55
N HIS A 50 3.09 6.42 -1.79
CA HIS A 50 3.55 7.61 -2.53
C HIS A 50 2.61 7.97 -3.69
N CYS A 51 1.29 8.00 -3.43
CA CYS A 51 0.32 8.31 -4.48
C CYS A 51 0.35 9.80 -4.88
N PRO A 52 0.70 10.16 -6.13
CA PRO A 52 0.64 11.55 -6.58
C PRO A 52 -0.80 12.08 -6.70
N TYR A 53 -1.77 11.17 -6.88
CA TYR A 53 -3.20 11.48 -7.05
C TYR A 53 -3.99 11.53 -5.73
N LYS A 54 -3.31 11.53 -4.58
CA LYS A 54 -3.95 11.56 -3.25
C LYS A 54 -5.10 10.57 -3.09
N HIS A 55 -4.94 9.38 -3.70
CA HIS A 55 -5.92 8.29 -3.62
C HIS A 55 -7.32 8.60 -4.16
N GLU A 56 -7.47 9.44 -5.20
CA GLU A 56 -8.79 9.85 -5.71
C GLU A 56 -9.74 8.66 -6.01
N LYS A 57 -9.21 7.52 -6.48
CA LYS A 57 -10.00 6.33 -6.86
C LYS A 57 -10.15 5.31 -5.74
N VAL A 58 -9.49 5.52 -4.60
CA VAL A 58 -9.67 4.63 -3.46
C VAL A 58 -11.08 4.87 -2.95
N LYS A 59 -11.97 3.90 -3.17
CA LYS A 59 -13.28 3.93 -2.52
C LYS A 59 -13.05 3.91 -1.02
N ALA A 60 -13.62 4.89 -0.32
CA ALA A 60 -13.74 4.79 1.12
C ALA A 60 -14.48 3.48 1.40
N HIS A 61 -13.97 2.72 2.36
CA HIS A 61 -14.75 1.61 2.89
C HIS A 61 -15.93 2.22 3.64
N GLU A 62 -17.06 2.34 2.95
CA GLU A 62 -18.34 2.59 3.59
C GLU A 62 -18.66 1.35 4.42
N CYS A 63 -18.34 1.38 5.72
CA CYS A 63 -18.84 0.35 6.59
C CYS A 63 -20.31 0.66 6.86
N THR A 64 -21.18 0.17 5.99
CA THR A 64 -22.60 0.10 6.30
C THR A 64 -22.84 -1.17 7.12
N PRO A 65 -23.77 -1.15 8.09
CA PRO A 65 -23.99 -2.27 9.01
C PRO A 65 -24.34 -3.59 8.32
N GLU A 66 -24.78 -3.53 7.06
CA GLU A 66 -25.24 -4.65 6.25
C GLU A 66 -24.18 -5.25 5.31
N THR A 67 -23.04 -4.59 5.09
CA THR A 67 -21.96 -5.11 4.21
C THR A 67 -20.65 -5.42 4.91
N CYS A 68 -20.55 -5.21 6.23
CA CYS A 68 -19.35 -5.51 7.01
C CYS A 68 -19.38 -6.95 7.59
N PRO A 69 -18.56 -7.92 7.10
CA PRO A 69 -18.44 -9.26 7.68
C PRO A 69 -17.65 -9.30 9.00
N PHE A 70 -17.01 -8.19 9.37
CA PHE A 70 -16.27 -8.03 10.62
C PHE A 70 -17.01 -7.01 11.50
N GLN A 71 -17.69 -7.51 12.52
CA GLN A 71 -18.67 -6.79 13.34
C GLN A 71 -18.15 -5.44 13.88
N VAL A 72 -18.91 -4.38 13.64
CA VAL A 72 -18.72 -3.04 14.20
C VAL A 72 -19.03 -3.02 15.69
N GLY A 73 -18.07 -3.48 16.49
CA GLY A 73 -18.09 -3.33 17.96
C GLY A 73 -17.43 -2.03 18.43
N PRO A 74 -17.71 -1.58 19.67
CA PRO A 74 -17.23 -0.31 20.23
C PRO A 74 -15.73 -0.30 20.59
N PHE A 75 -14.97 -1.35 20.23
CA PHE A 75 -13.52 -1.42 20.49
C PHE A 75 -12.76 -0.76 19.33
N SER A 76 -12.73 0.56 19.33
CA SER A 76 -12.13 1.44 18.33
C SER A 76 -10.60 1.37 18.21
N ASN A 77 -9.94 0.31 18.65
CA ASN A 77 -8.50 0.12 18.48
C ASN A 77 -8.16 -1.36 18.28
N ALA A 78 -8.32 -1.86 17.05
CA ALA A 78 -7.64 -3.06 16.58
C ALA A 78 -7.05 -2.77 15.21
N LEU A 79 -5.79 -2.34 15.21
CA LEU A 79 -4.91 -2.41 14.05
C LEU A 79 -4.94 -3.85 13.51
N PRO A 80 -5.28 -4.10 12.24
CA PRO A 80 -4.99 -5.40 11.66
C PRO A 80 -3.48 -5.50 11.44
N SER A 81 -2.88 -6.51 12.06
CA SER A 81 -1.48 -6.92 11.90
C SER A 81 -1.02 -6.91 10.43
N PRO A 82 0.27 -6.61 10.16
CA PRO A 82 0.83 -6.78 8.83
C PRO A 82 0.75 -8.25 8.40
N ALA A 83 0.26 -8.53 7.19
CA ALA A 83 0.38 -9.88 6.65
C ALA A 83 1.87 -10.13 6.31
N PRO A 84 2.48 -11.25 6.73
CA PRO A 84 3.79 -11.64 6.23
C PRO A 84 3.68 -12.12 4.77
N PRO A 85 4.74 -11.95 3.96
CA PRO A 85 4.78 -12.50 2.60
C PRO A 85 4.79 -14.04 2.65
N SER A 86 3.83 -14.66 1.96
CA SER A 86 3.84 -16.10 1.70
C SER A 86 5.03 -16.44 0.79
N THR A 87 6.16 -16.80 1.38
CA THR A 87 7.20 -17.59 0.69
C THR A 87 6.63 -18.99 0.41
N ALA A 88 6.05 -19.17 -0.78
CA ALA A 88 5.87 -20.49 -1.35
C ALA A 88 7.23 -20.95 -1.88
N GLY A 89 7.93 -21.75 -1.06
CA GLY A 89 9.11 -22.48 -1.46
C GLY A 89 8.76 -23.88 -1.98
N SER A 90 9.52 -24.28 -3.00
CA SER A 90 9.74 -25.63 -3.56
C SER A 90 8.66 -26.23 -4.45
#